data_AF-A0A527XUY7-F1
#
_entry.id   AF-A0A527XUY7-F1
#
_cell.length_a   1.000
_cell.length_b   1.000
_cell.length_c   1.000
_cell.angle_alpha   90.00
_cell.angle_beta   90.00
_cell.angle_gamma   90.00
#
_symmetry.space_group_name_H-M   'P 1'
#
loop_
_entity.id
_entity.type
_entity.pdbx_description
1 polymer ?
#
loop_
_entity_poly.entity_id
_entity_poly.type
_entity_poly.pdbx_seq_one_letter_code
_entity_poly.pdbx_strand_id
1 'polypeptide(L)'
;GKVVFLQVAAPSRGTLPAYKQLHEECLRCADELNQRYGSESYRPVVMVAEHHSQAAVYELYRAADICLVTSLHDGMNLVAKEFVASRDDEQGVLLLSTFAGASRELLEALIVNP
;
A
#
# COMPACT_ATOMS: atom_id res chain seq x y z
N GLY A 1 1.91 -19.51 -1.49
CA GLY A 1 0.55 -19.02 -1.79
C GLY A 1 0.53 -18.34 -3.15
N LYS A 2 -0.59 -17.71 -3.54
CA LYS A 2 -0.76 -17.12 -4.87
C LYS A 2 -0.70 -15.59 -4.90
N VAL A 3 -0.87 -14.93 -3.75
CA VAL A 3 -0.95 -13.46 -3.63
C VAL A 3 -0.17 -13.06 -2.38
N VAL A 4 0.55 -11.94 -2.42
CA VAL A 4 1.21 -11.36 -1.25
C VAL A 4 0.82 -9.89 -1.16
N PHE A 5 0.43 -9.44 0.02
CA PHE A 5 0.20 -8.04 0.33
C PHE A 5 1.49 -7.43 0.90
N LEU A 6 2.10 -6.53 0.15
CA LEU A 6 3.28 -5.79 0.56
C LEU A 6 2.86 -4.40 1.05
N GLN A 7 3.08 -4.13 2.33
CA GLN A 7 2.89 -2.80 2.91
C GLN A 7 4.26 -2.18 3.17
N VAL A 8 4.61 -1.17 2.37
CA VAL A 8 5.78 -0.33 2.64
C VAL A 8 5.32 0.88 3.42
N ALA A 9 5.85 1.03 4.64
CA ALA A 9 5.47 2.10 5.54
C ALA A 9 6.71 2.58 6.29
N ALA A 10 7.37 3.62 5.76
CA ALA A 10 8.47 4.26 6.46
C ALA A 10 7.95 4.82 7.81
N PRO A 11 8.68 4.67 8.92
CA PRO A 11 8.29 5.22 10.20
C PRO A 11 8.16 6.74 10.08
N SER A 12 6.95 7.27 10.27
CA SER A 12 6.70 8.71 10.27
C SER A 12 6.18 9.14 11.63
N ARG A 13 6.64 10.30 12.13
CA ARG A 13 6.15 10.94 13.36
C ARG A 13 6.09 10.01 14.59
N GLY A 14 7.11 9.17 14.75
CA GLY A 14 7.19 8.14 15.80
C GLY A 14 7.20 8.66 17.25
N THR A 15 7.24 9.97 17.46
CA THR A 15 7.13 10.59 18.80
C THR A 15 5.69 10.76 19.28
N LEU A 16 4.70 10.62 18.39
CA LEU A 16 3.28 10.74 18.75
C LEU A 16 2.70 9.37 19.16
N PRO A 17 2.13 9.23 20.37
CA PRO A 17 1.60 7.96 20.86
C PRO A 17 0.57 7.31 19.93
N ALA A 18 -0.31 8.11 19.31
CA ALA A 18 -1.34 7.59 18.40
C ALA A 18 -0.75 6.90 17.15
N TYR A 19 0.36 7.42 16.60
CA TYR A 19 1.01 6.81 15.44
C TYR A 19 1.69 5.49 15.81
N LYS A 20 2.31 5.45 17.00
CA LYS A 20 2.92 4.22 17.52
C LYS A 20 1.87 3.14 17.75
N GLN A 21 0.74 3.49 18.38
CA GLN A 21 -0.35 2.56 18.62
C GLN A 21 -0.92 2.00 17.31
N LEU A 22 -1.18 2.87 16.32
CA LEU A 22 -1.66 2.44 15.02
C LEU A 22 -0.67 1.49 14.33
N HIS A 23 0.62 1.78 14.39
CA HIS A 23 1.64 0.90 13.83
C HIS A 23 1.67 -0.48 14.50
N GLU A 24 1.58 -0.52 15.83
CA GLU A 24 1.49 -1.77 16.59
C GLU A 24 0.21 -2.56 16.25
N GLU A 25 -0.92 -1.88 16.08
CA GLU A 25 -2.18 -2.47 15.62
C GLU A 25 -2.04 -3.09 14.22
N CYS A 26 -1.41 -2.39 13.29
CA CYS A 26 -1.13 -2.92 11.95
C CYS A 26 -0.21 -4.15 11.98
N LEU A 27 0.85 -4.12 12.79
CA LEU A 27 1.77 -5.25 12.94
C LEU A 27 1.07 -6.49 13.49
N ARG A 28 0.22 -6.32 14.52
CA ARG A 28 -0.58 -7.40 15.08
C ARG A 28 -1.56 -7.97 14.06
N CYS A 29 -2.26 -7.12 13.32
CA CYS A 29 -3.18 -7.55 12.26
C CYS A 29 -2.44 -8.35 11.17
N ALA A 30 -1.27 -7.87 10.72
CA ALA A 30 -0.44 -8.57 9.76
C ALA A 30 0.04 -9.93 10.29
N ASP A 31 0.39 -10.02 11.58
CA ASP A 31 0.79 -11.28 12.21
C ASP A 31 -0.38 -12.28 12.29
N GLU A 32 -1.55 -11.84 12.73
CA GLU A 32 -2.77 -12.66 12.76
C GLU A 32 -3.13 -13.21 11.37
N LEU A 33 -3.05 -12.37 10.32
CA LEU A 33 -3.28 -12.81 8.94
C LEU A 33 -2.22 -13.81 8.47
N ASN A 34 -0.95 -13.59 8.82
CA ASN A 34 0.14 -14.49 8.47
C ASN A 34 0.03 -15.84 9.19
N GLN A 35 -0.35 -15.85 10.47
CA GLN A 35 -0.59 -17.09 11.21
C GLN A 35 -1.78 -17.87 10.65
N ARG A 36 -2.85 -17.16 10.26
CA ARG A 36 -4.08 -17.78 9.76
C ARG A 36 -3.96 -18.32 8.34
N TYR A 37 -3.25 -17.61 7.45
CA TYR A 37 -3.23 -17.90 6.02
C TYR A 37 -1.84 -18.27 5.46
N GLY A 38 -0.78 -18.14 6.27
CA GLY A 38 0.58 -18.46 5.89
C GLY A 38 0.97 -19.91 6.14
N SER A 39 2.19 -20.23 5.72
CA SER A 39 2.87 -21.52 5.97
C SER A 39 4.38 -21.28 6.03
N GLU A 40 5.18 -22.30 6.32
CA GLU A 40 6.64 -22.17 6.45
C GLU A 40 7.32 -21.50 5.23
N SER A 41 6.82 -21.78 4.02
CA SER A 41 7.34 -21.22 2.76
C SER A 41 6.53 -20.04 2.19
N TYR A 42 5.53 -19.53 2.91
CA TYR A 42 4.63 -18.50 2.38
C TYR A 42 4.12 -17.56 3.45
N ARG A 43 4.36 -16.25 3.23
CA ARG A 43 3.91 -15.17 4.10
C ARG A 43 2.95 -14.24 3.33
N PRO A 44 1.63 -14.29 3.60
CA PRO A 44 0.63 -13.48 2.89
C PRO A 44 0.80 -11.97 3.03
N VAL A 45 1.29 -11.48 4.18
CA VAL A 45 1.45 -10.05 4.46
C VAL A 45 2.90 -9.75 4.84
N VAL A 46 3.55 -8.89 4.06
CA VAL A 46 4.92 -8.43 4.30
C VAL A 46 4.89 -6.95 4.65
N MET A 47 5.30 -6.62 5.87
CA MET A 47 5.44 -5.24 6.34
C MET A 47 6.91 -4.82 6.19
N VAL A 48 7.18 -3.75 5.45
CA VAL A 48 8.53 -3.18 5.28
C VAL A 48 8.54 -1.78 5.89
N ALA A 49 9.28 -1.63 6.99
CA ALA A 49 9.34 -0.39 7.78
C ALA A 49 10.62 0.41 7.51
N GLU A 50 10.99 0.57 6.24
CA GLU A 50 12.25 1.19 5.82
C GLU A 50 12.00 2.39 4.91
N HIS A 51 12.96 3.32 4.90
CA HIS A 51 12.95 4.42 3.94
C HIS A 51 13.50 3.90 2.61
N HIS A 52 12.71 4.01 1.55
CA HIS A 52 13.12 3.65 0.20
C HIS A 52 13.50 4.90 -0.59
N SER A 53 14.52 4.77 -1.44
CA SER A 53 14.78 5.76 -2.48
C SER A 53 13.63 5.75 -3.49
N GLN A 54 13.44 6.86 -4.21
CA GLN A 54 12.41 6.95 -5.24
C GLN A 54 12.55 5.84 -6.30
N ALA A 55 13.79 5.50 -6.68
CA ALA A 55 14.06 4.41 -7.61
C ALA A 55 13.59 3.05 -7.08
N ALA A 56 13.85 2.75 -5.79
CA ALA A 56 13.39 1.51 -5.18
C ALA A 56 11.86 1.44 -5.08
N VAL A 57 11.19 2.58 -4.81
CA VAL A 57 9.72 2.64 -4.82
C VAL A 57 9.16 2.39 -6.23
N TYR A 58 9.79 2.92 -7.28
CA TYR A 58 9.38 2.63 -8.65
C TYR A 58 9.51 1.16 -9.04
N GLU A 59 10.57 0.49 -8.59
CA GLU A 59 10.70 -0.96 -8.79
C GLU A 59 9.55 -1.73 -8.13
N LEU A 60 9.15 -1.32 -6.92
CA LEU A 60 8.01 -1.92 -6.23
C LEU A 60 6.69 -1.68 -6.96
N TYR A 61 6.45 -0.48 -7.48
CA TYR A 61 5.25 -0.20 -8.26
C TYR A 61 5.17 -1.06 -9.52
N ARG A 62 6.27 -1.21 -10.26
CA ARG A 62 6.32 -2.07 -11.45
C ARG A 62 6.20 -3.55 -11.14
N ALA A 63 6.65 -3.98 -9.97
CA ALA A 63 6.51 -5.36 -9.53
C ALA A 63 5.07 -5.70 -9.05
N ALA A 64 4.24 -4.70 -8.74
CA ALA A 64 2.91 -4.90 -8.19
C ALA A 64 1.85 -5.12 -9.28
N ASP A 65 1.10 -6.21 -9.15
CA ASP A 65 -0.11 -6.46 -9.96
C ASP A 65 -1.27 -5.52 -9.58
N ILE A 66 -1.34 -5.13 -8.31
CA ILE A 66 -2.38 -4.24 -7.78
C ILE A 66 -1.74 -3.26 -6.80
N CYS A 67 -2.02 -1.96 -6.98
CA CYS A 67 -1.69 -0.92 -6.02
C CYS A 67 -2.94 -0.50 -5.24
N LEU A 68 -2.86 -0.55 -3.91
CA LEU A 68 -3.97 -0.18 -3.03
C LEU A 68 -3.70 1.18 -2.40
N VAL A 69 -4.58 2.14 -2.70
CA VAL A 69 -4.57 3.48 -2.11
C VAL A 69 -5.92 3.72 -1.45
N THR A 70 -6.08 3.25 -0.21
CA THR A 70 -7.37 3.22 0.52
C THR A 70 -7.45 4.26 1.63
N SER A 71 -6.95 5.48 1.40
CA SER A 71 -6.95 6.56 2.40
C SER A 71 -8.37 6.90 2.87
N LEU A 72 -8.57 7.03 4.19
CA LEU A 72 -9.84 7.47 4.78
C LEU A 72 -10.15 8.95 4.46
N HIS A 73 -9.12 9.79 4.38
CA HIS A 73 -9.22 11.18 3.95
C HIS A 73 -7.85 11.68 3.49
N ASP A 74 -7.70 12.04 2.22
CA ASP A 74 -6.44 12.52 1.66
C ASP A 74 -6.70 13.63 0.64
N GLY A 75 -6.06 14.79 0.83
CA GLY A 75 -6.23 15.93 -0.06
C GLY A 75 -5.84 15.62 -1.52
N MET A 76 -4.93 14.68 -1.75
CA MET A 76 -4.54 14.23 -3.09
C MET A 76 -4.19 12.75 -3.16
N ASN A 77 -3.07 12.34 -2.58
CA ASN A 77 -2.36 11.09 -2.83
C ASN A 77 -1.56 11.03 -4.15
N LEU A 78 -0.28 11.37 -4.08
CA LEU A 78 0.65 11.29 -5.21
C LEU A 78 1.11 9.86 -5.49
N VAL A 79 1.11 8.97 -4.50
CA VAL A 79 1.43 7.55 -4.68
C VAL A 79 0.54 6.90 -5.75
N ALA A 80 -0.76 7.24 -5.75
CA ALA A 80 -1.68 6.81 -6.80
C ALA A 80 -1.22 7.23 -8.21
N LYS A 81 -0.76 8.48 -8.37
CA LYS A 81 -0.28 9.01 -9.65
C LYS A 81 1.08 8.44 -10.03
N GLU A 82 1.98 8.26 -9.06
CA GLU A 82 3.30 7.69 -9.25
C GLU A 82 3.22 6.22 -9.68
N PHE A 83 2.29 5.44 -9.10
CA PHE A 83 2.02 4.08 -9.54
C PHE A 83 1.60 4.06 -11.01
N VAL A 84 0.59 4.83 -11.40
CA VAL A 84 0.13 4.92 -12.80
C VAL A 84 1.26 5.37 -13.73
N ALA A 85 2.02 6.39 -13.33
CA ALA A 85 3.13 6.92 -14.13
C ALA A 85 4.31 5.92 -14.27
N SER A 86 4.45 4.97 -13.36
CA SER A 86 5.52 3.96 -13.40
C SER A 86 5.24 2.79 -14.35
N ARG A 87 4.00 2.66 -14.84
CA ARG A 87 3.52 1.54 -15.68
C ARG A 87 3.43 1.98 -17.14
N ASP A 88 4.54 1.80 -17.85
CA ASP A 88 4.62 1.95 -19.32
C ASP A 88 4.26 0.67 -20.08
N ASP A 89 3.89 -0.38 -19.36
CA ASP A 89 3.59 -1.72 -19.86
C ASP A 89 2.08 -2.02 -19.95
N GLU A 90 1.24 -1.02 -19.64
CA GLU A 90 -0.22 -1.13 -19.54
C GLU A 90 -0.70 -2.21 -18.55
N GLN A 91 0.17 -2.64 -17.63
CA GLN A 91 -0.16 -3.64 -16.61
C GLN A 91 -0.47 -2.97 -15.27
N GLY A 92 -1.00 -3.77 -14.34
CA GLY A 92 -1.28 -3.34 -12.98
C GLY A 92 -2.64 -2.63 -12.84
N VAL A 93 -3.25 -2.78 -11.67
CA VAL A 93 -4.54 -2.17 -11.36
C VAL A 93 -4.40 -1.24 -10.16
N LEU A 94 -4.88 0.00 -10.31
CA LEU A 94 -4.99 0.93 -9.19
C LEU A 94 -6.37 0.76 -8.52
N LEU A 95 -6.38 0.43 -7.24
CA LEU A 95 -7.56 0.45 -6.38
C LEU A 95 -7.47 1.70 -5.50
N LEU A 96 -8.44 2.61 -5.63
CA LEU A 96 -8.33 3.98 -5.12
C LEU A 96 -9.56 4.38 -4.30
N SER A 97 -9.32 4.91 -3.10
CA SER A 97 -10.36 5.47 -2.25
C SER A 97 -11.03 6.66 -2.91
N THR A 98 -12.36 6.71 -2.85
CA THR A 98 -13.16 7.88 -3.23
C THR A 98 -12.84 9.14 -2.39
N PHE A 99 -12.16 8.99 -1.26
CA PHE A 99 -11.75 10.09 -0.37
C PHE A 99 -10.32 10.56 -0.59
N ALA A 100 -9.60 9.99 -1.56
CA ALA A 100 -8.35 10.55 -2.04
C ALA A 100 -8.64 11.56 -3.16
N GLY A 101 -8.04 12.76 -3.10
CA GLY A 101 -8.22 13.78 -4.14
C GLY A 101 -7.91 13.29 -5.56
N ALA A 102 -6.96 12.38 -5.71
CA ALA A 102 -6.59 11.76 -6.98
C ALA A 102 -7.76 11.01 -7.65
N SER A 103 -8.77 10.55 -6.89
CA SER A 103 -9.95 9.86 -7.44
C SER A 103 -10.78 10.73 -8.38
N ARG A 104 -10.66 12.06 -8.29
CA ARG A 104 -11.32 13.00 -9.21
C ARG A 104 -10.64 13.08 -10.57
N GLU A 105 -9.39 12.65 -10.66
CA GLU A 105 -8.57 12.71 -11.87
C GLU A 105 -8.34 11.31 -12.48
N LEU A 106 -8.13 10.30 -11.63
CA LEU A 106 -7.86 8.91 -12.02
C LEU A 106 -9.17 8.11 -12.11
N LEU A 107 -10.05 8.49 -13.03
CA LEU A 107 -11.41 7.94 -13.15
C LEU A 107 -11.47 6.47 -13.59
N GLU A 108 -10.41 5.97 -14.20
CA GLU A 108 -10.29 4.58 -14.67
C GLU A 108 -9.79 3.61 -13.59
N ALA A 109 -9.39 4.14 -12.42
CA ALA A 109 -9.06 3.32 -11.28
C ALA A 109 -10.30 2.58 -10.73
N LEU A 110 -10.08 1.46 -10.04
CA LEU A 110 -11.14 0.81 -9.28
C LEU A 110 -11.44 1.63 -8.03
N ILE A 111 -12.46 2.49 -8.13
CA ILE A 111 -12.85 3.37 -7.03
C ILE A 111 -13.59 2.59 -5.95
N VAL A 112 -13.16 2.76 -4.70
CA VAL A 112 -13.75 2.11 -3.52
C VAL A 112 -14.10 3.11 -2.43
N ASN A 113 -15.06 2.75 -1.59
CA ASN A 113 -15.29 3.41 -0.30
C ASN A 113 -14.62 2.55 0.78
N PRO A 114 -13.52 3.03 1.41
CA PRO A 114 -12.72 2.26 2.38
C PRO A 114 -13.46 1.95 3.69
#